data_AF-A0A533RZM7-F1
#
_entry.id   AF-A0A533RZM7-F1
#
_cell.length_a   1.000
_cell.length_b   1.000
_cell.length_c   1.000
_cell.angle_alpha   90.00
_cell.angle_beta   90.00
_cell.angle_gamma   90.00
#
_symmetry.space_group_name_H-M   'P 1'
#
loop_
_entity.id
_entity.type
_entity.pdbx_description
1 polymer ?
#
loop_
_entity_poly.entity_id
_entity_poly.type
_entity_poly.pdbx_seq_one_letter_code
_entity_poly.pdbx_strand_id
1 'polypeptide(L)' 'MNKTVLTDVTHTFGEDAIHSESQYSKSEIMWTAVQKITRTKSYIYLFVMQSSAIVIPKRAFATQEAWEDLWKFCSEKKQK' A
#
# COMPACT_ATOMS: atom_id res chain seq x y z
N MET A 1 -22.37 -8.96 6.16
CA MET A 1 -21.86 -7.79 5.40
C MET A 1 -20.67 -7.22 6.15
N ASN A 2 -19.47 -7.30 5.59
CA ASN A 2 -18.25 -6.84 6.24
C ASN A 2 -18.14 -5.31 6.05
N LYS A 3 -18.42 -4.53 7.10
CA LYS A 3 -18.50 -3.05 7.06
C LYS A 3 -17.14 -2.37 6.83
N THR A 4 -16.03 -3.11 6.90
CA THR A 4 -14.67 -2.60 6.69
C THR A 4 -14.33 -2.37 5.21
N VAL A 5 -15.14 -2.84 4.26
CA VAL A 5 -14.87 -2.74 2.81
C VAL A 5 -15.07 -1.32 2.25
N LEU A 6 -15.77 -0.44 2.99
CA LEU A 6 -16.20 0.90 2.56
C LEU A 6 -15.78 1.99 3.56
N THR A 7 -14.61 1.85 4.20
CA THR A 7 -14.06 2.90 5.06
C THR A 7 -12.85 3.51 4.37
N ASP A 8 -12.73 4.84 4.40
CA ASP A 8 -11.54 5.52 3.93
C ASP A 8 -10.34 5.06 4.76
N VAL A 9 -9.33 4.51 4.07
CA VAL A 9 -8.08 4.09 4.68
C VAL A 9 -6.98 4.98 4.15
N THR A 10 -6.29 5.66 5.05
CA THR A 10 -5.10 6.45 4.74
C THR A 10 -3.88 5.58 4.93
N HIS A 11 -3.10 5.42 3.86
CA HIS A 11 -1.82 4.74 3.91
C HIS A 11 -0.68 5.76 3.85
N THR A 12 0.13 5.82 4.90
CA THR A 12 1.33 6.66 4.98
C THR A 12 2.55 5.77 4.80
N PHE A 13 3.26 5.96 3.69
CA PHE A 13 4.46 5.20 3.33
C PHE A 13 5.69 5.89 3.91
N GLY A 14 6.13 5.44 5.10
CA GLY A 14 7.34 5.93 5.76
C GLY A 14 8.59 5.19 5.32
N GLU A 15 9.76 5.67 5.78
CA GLU A 15 11.04 5.03 5.44
C GLU A 15 11.20 3.63 6.04
N ASP A 16 10.70 3.41 7.26
CA ASP A 16 10.85 2.14 7.99
C ASP A 16 9.61 1.26 7.90
N ALA A 17 8.42 1.86 7.84
CA ALA A 17 7.15 1.16 7.86
C ALA A 17 6.04 1.88 7.07
N ILE A 18 5.08 1.10 6.62
CA ILE A 18 3.81 1.53 6.04
C ILE A 18 2.80 1.61 7.19
N HIS A 19 2.26 2.80 7.42
CA HIS A 19 1.21 3.02 8.39
C HIS A 19 -0.13 3.05 7.69
N SER A 20 -1.06 2.22 8.12
CA SER A 20 -2.43 2.17 7.62
C SER A 20 -3.36 2.61 8.72
N GLU A 21 -4.13 3.67 8.49
CA GLU A 21 -5.09 4.21 9.45
C GLU A 21 -6.48 4.27 8.82
N SER A 22 -7.45 3.70 9.53
CA SER A 22 -8.87 3.79 9.23
C SER A 22 -9.60 4.27 10.49
N GLN A 23 -10.87 4.66 10.36
CA GLN A 23 -11.68 5.08 11.51
C GLN A 23 -11.81 4.01 12.62
N TYR A 24 -11.48 2.74 12.32
CA TYR A 24 -11.62 1.61 13.25
C TYR A 24 -10.29 0.93 13.60
N SER A 25 -9.21 1.22 12.89
CA SER A 25 -7.97 0.47 13.03
C SER A 25 -6.76 1.29 12.61
N LYS A 26 -5.71 1.23 13.43
CA LYS A 26 -4.36 1.62 13.03
C LYS A 26 -3.51 0.37 12.92
N SER A 27 -2.69 0.29 11.88
CA SER A 27 -1.79 -0.83 11.64
C SER A 27 -0.47 -0.31 11.12
N GLU A 28 0.61 -0.91 11.61
CA GLU A 28 1.97 -0.63 11.18
C GLU A 28 2.54 -1.89 10.53
N ILE A 29 3.06 -1.73 9.32
CA ILE A 29 3.58 -2.82 8.51
C ILE A 29 5.01 -2.47 8.12
N MET A 30 5.97 -3.17 8.73
CA MET A 30 7.38 -3.00 8.38
C MET A 30 7.65 -3.43 6.94
N TRP A 31 8.57 -2.75 6.26
CA TRP A 31 8.98 -3.15 4.91
C TRP A 31 9.55 -4.57 4.84
N THR A 32 10.16 -5.04 5.93
CA THR A 32 10.64 -6.42 6.09
C THR A 32 9.51 -7.46 6.04
N ALA A 33 8.30 -7.09 6.43
CA ALA A 33 7.12 -7.94 6.32
C ALA A 33 6.57 -7.99 4.90
N VAL A 34 6.92 -7.03 4.03
CA VAL A 34 6.49 -7.03 2.62
C VAL A 34 7.27 -8.10 1.86
N GLN A 35 6.58 -9.20 1.54
CA GLN A 35 7.15 -10.34 0.83
C GLN A 35 7.37 -10.01 -0.65
N LYS A 36 6.41 -9.33 -1.26
CA LYS A 36 6.43 -9.04 -2.70
C LYS A 36 5.68 -7.75 -3.02
N ILE A 37 6.17 -7.02 -4.01
CA ILE A 37 5.51 -5.86 -4.58
C ILE A 37 5.24 -6.14 -6.06
N THR A 38 4.05 -5.81 -6.54
CA THR A 38 3.67 -6.01 -7.95
C THR A 38 2.78 -4.86 -8.41
N ARG A 39 3.00 -4.39 -9.64
CA ARG A 39 2.08 -3.44 -10.28
C ARG A 39 1.34 -4.07 -11.44
N THR A 40 0.14 -3.58 -11.66
CA THR A 40 -0.68 -3.80 -12.84
C THR A 40 -0.98 -2.46 -13.49
N LYS A 41 -1.75 -2.44 -14.59
CA LYS A 41 -2.14 -1.18 -15.26
C LYS A 41 -2.91 -0.22 -14.34
N SER A 42 -3.59 -0.73 -13.32
CA SER A 42 -4.54 0.04 -12.51
C SER A 42 -4.32 -0.07 -11.00
N TYR A 43 -3.43 -0.95 -10.54
CA TYR A 43 -3.23 -1.23 -9.11
C TYR A 43 -1.77 -1.56 -8.79
N ILE A 44 -1.34 -1.19 -7.58
CA ILE A 44 -0.13 -1.67 -6.92
C ILE A 44 -0.56 -2.58 -5.78
N TYR A 45 0.10 -3.73 -5.68
CA TYR A 45 -0.11 -4.74 -4.66
C TYR A 45 1.16 -4.88 -3.83
N LEU A 46 1.03 -4.70 -2.51
CA LEU A 46 2.07 -5.01 -1.54
C LEU A 46 1.62 -6.23 -0.74
N PHE A 47 2.18 -7.39 -1.06
CA PHE A 47 1.89 -8.64 -0.37
C PHE A 47 2.67 -8.70 0.94
N VAL A 48 1.94 -8.64 2.06
CA VAL A 48 2.51 -8.67 3.41
C VAL A 48 2.46 -10.10 3.96
N MET A 49 1.42 -10.86 3.61
CA MET A 49 1.27 -12.28 3.98
C MET A 49 0.60 -13.04 2.82
N GLN A 50 0.57 -14.38 2.88
CA GLN A 50 -0.07 -15.21 1.84
C GLN A 50 -1.55 -14.86 1.62
N SER A 51 -2.25 -14.39 2.64
CA SER A 51 -3.68 -14.02 2.58
C SER A 51 -3.93 -12.51 2.75
N SER A 52 -2.90 -11.66 2.73
CA SER A 52 -3.06 -10.22 2.97
C SER A 52 -2.17 -9.38 2.06
N ALA A 53 -2.80 -8.44 1.37
CA ALA A 53 -2.14 -7.47 0.52
C ALA A 53 -2.73 -6.07 0.71
N ILE A 54 -1.85 -5.06 0.72
CA ILE A 54 -2.27 -3.67 0.57
C ILE A 54 -2.50 -3.45 -0.91
N VAL A 55 -3.72 -3.07 -1.27
CA VAL A 55 -4.12 -2.78 -2.65
C VAL A 55 -4.26 -1.28 -2.80
N ILE A 56 -3.38 -0.69 -3.58
CA ILE A 56 -3.42 0.73 -3.89
C ILE A 56 -3.99 0.86 -5.29
N PRO A 57 -5.09 1.58 -5.50
CA PRO A 57 -5.65 1.80 -6.82
C PRO A 57 -5.07 3.07 -7.44
N LYS A 58 -4.76 3.02 -8.74
CA LYS A 58 -4.27 4.17 -9.51
C LYS A 58 -5.22 5.37 -9.46
N ARG A 59 -6.52 5.12 -9.37
CA ARG A 59 -7.57 6.17 -9.25
C ARG A 59 -7.51 6.98 -7.95
N ALA A 60 -6.75 6.55 -6.95
CA ALA A 60 -6.54 7.32 -5.72
C ALA A 60 -5.58 8.51 -5.92
N PHE A 61 -4.97 8.63 -7.10
CA PHE A 61 -3.97 9.64 -7.41
C PHE A 61 -4.54 10.65 -8.40
N ALA A 62 -4.29 11.94 -8.13
CA ALA A 62 -4.71 13.02 -9.01
C ALA A 62 -3.93 13.04 -10.34
N THR A 63 -2.68 12.55 -10.33
CA THR A 63 -1.80 12.54 -11.50
C THR A 63 -1.11 11.19 -11.67
N GLN A 64 -0.72 10.89 -12.91
CA GLN A 64 0.10 9.70 -13.23
C GLN A 64 1.46 9.74 -12.54
N GLU A 65 2.06 10.92 -12.42
CA GLU A 65 3.38 11.12 -11.82
C GLU A 65 3.38 10.71 -10.35
N ALA A 66 2.38 11.16 -9.58
CA ALA A 66 2.25 10.78 -8.17
C ALA A 66 2.11 9.26 -7.99
N TRP A 67 1.48 8.58 -8.96
CA TRP A 67 1.37 7.13 -8.97
C TRP A 67 2.70 6.42 -9.26
N GLU A 68 3.45 6.91 -10.26
CA GLU A 68 4.78 6.37 -10.58
C GLU A 68 5.80 6.64 -9.47
N ASP A 69 5.72 7.79 -8.80
CA ASP A 69 6.62 8.13 -7.70
C ASP A 69 6.40 7.20 -6.50
N LEU A 70 5.14 6.88 -6.18
CA LEU A 70 4.84 5.86 -5.17
C LEU A 70 5.38 4.49 -5.57
N TRP A 71 5.23 4.10 -6.85
CA TRP A 71 5.76 2.83 -7.34
C TRP A 71 7.28 2.76 -7.22
N LYS A 72 8.00 3.82 -7.60
CA LYS A 72 9.46 3.90 -7.47
C LYS A 72 9.87 3.76 -6.01
N PHE A 73 9.25 4.54 -5.12
CA PHE A 73 9.51 4.48 -3.68
C PHE A 73 9.33 3.06 -3.12
N CYS A 74 8.21 2.41 -3.43
CA CYS A 74 7.94 1.04 -2.99
C CYS A 74 8.97 0.05 -3.56
N SER A 75 9.34 0.20 -4.82
CA SER A 75 10.29 -0.69 -5.52
C SER A 75 11.70 -0.58 -4.95
N GLU A 76 12.16 0.64 -4.65
CA GLU A 76 13.46 0.89 -4.03
C GLU A 76 13.53 0.30 -2.62
N LYS A 77 12.45 0.45 -1.83
CA LYS A 77 12.39 -0.11 -0.48
C LYS A 77 12.47 -1.64 -0.45
N LYS A 78 12.00 -2.33 -1.50
CA LYS A 78 12.08 -3.80 -1.57
C LYS A 78 13.42 -4.32 -2.12
N GLN A 79 14.21 -3.48 -2.79
CA GLN A 79 15.53 -3.87 -3.29
C GLN A 79 16.61 -3.86 -2.21
N LYS A 80 16.36 -3.21 -1.06
CA LYS A 80 17.18 -3.31 0.16
C LYS A 80 16.78 -4.53 0.99
#